data_AF-D2HRN1-F1
#
_entry.id   AF-D2HRN1-F1
#
_cell.length_a   1.000
_cell.length_b   1.000
_cell.length_c   1.000
_cell.angle_alpha   90.00
_cell.angle_beta   90.00
_cell.angle_gamma   90.00
#
_symmetry.space_group_name_H-M   'P 1'
#
loop_
_entity.id
_entity.type
_entity.pdbx_description
1 polymer ?
#
loop_
_entity_poly.entity_id
_entity_poly.type
_entity_poly.pdbx_seq_one_letter_code
_entity_poly.pdbx_strand_id
1 'polypeptide(L)'
;QDKAHKRYLLMSIDQRKKMLKNLRKTNYSVFEKTCKELGIEYTSPPLYNRKGHQRWAAKKALCIRVFQEVQKLKKQKRALKAKAAAQKQGQKNPESPSKAGPEAIEENQ
;
A
#
# COMPACT_ATOMS: atom_id res chain seq x y z
N GLN A 1 -13.74 41.81 11.36
CA GLN A 1 -13.42 40.35 11.38
C GLN A 1 -13.49 39.89 12.82
N ASP A 2 -14.56 39.18 13.19
CA ASP A 2 -14.75 38.72 14.56
C ASP A 2 -13.83 37.54 14.89
N LYS A 3 -12.75 37.82 15.64
CA LYS A 3 -11.77 36.80 16.04
C LYS A 3 -12.23 36.04 17.29
N ALA A 4 -13.12 36.61 18.09
CA ALA A 4 -13.61 35.99 19.32
C ALA A 4 -14.51 34.80 18.97
N HIS A 5 -15.51 35.01 18.10
CA HIS A 5 -16.39 33.93 17.64
C HIS A 5 -15.62 32.84 16.91
N LYS A 6 -14.61 33.20 16.10
CA LYS A 6 -13.71 32.22 15.48
C LYS A 6 -13.00 31.33 16.50
N ARG A 7 -12.50 31.91 17.60
CA ARG A 7 -11.84 31.17 18.67
C ARG A 7 -12.82 30.23 19.37
N TYR A 8 -14.01 30.71 19.74
CA TYR A 8 -15.03 29.89 20.38
C TYR A 8 -15.48 28.73 19.50
N LEU A 9 -15.64 28.96 18.20
CA LEU A 9 -15.97 27.92 17.23
C LEU A 9 -14.88 26.83 17.15
N LEU A 10 -13.60 27.21 17.07
CA LEU A 10 -12.52 26.23 17.03
C LEU A 10 -12.45 25.40 18.32
N MET A 11 -12.65 26.05 19.48
CA MET A 11 -12.68 25.36 20.77
C MET A 11 -13.85 24.38 20.88
N SER A 12 -15.06 24.76 20.41
CA SER A 12 -16.22 23.88 20.45
C SER A 12 -16.05 22.65 19.53
N ILE A 13 -15.41 22.84 18.37
CA ILE A 13 -15.04 21.73 17.47
C ILE A 13 -14.07 20.76 18.17
N ASP A 14 -13.05 21.27 18.86
CA ASP A 14 -12.06 20.43 19.55
C ASP A 14 -12.67 19.70 20.76
N GLN A 15 -13.56 20.35 21.51
CA GLN A 15 -14.33 19.73 22.59
C GLN A 15 -15.21 18.61 22.05
N ARG A 16 -15.95 18.84 20.95
CA ARG A 16 -16.77 17.83 20.29
C ARG A 16 -15.92 16.62 19.86
N LYS A 17 -14.75 16.85 19.25
CA LYS A 17 -13.83 15.76 18.86
C LYS A 17 -13.35 14.95 20.07
N LYS A 18 -13.09 15.60 21.21
CA LYS A 18 -12.72 14.93 22.46
C LYS A 18 -13.86 14.05 22.98
N MET A 19 -15.10 14.53 22.93
CA MET A 19 -16.27 13.74 23.34
C MET A 19 -16.49 12.54 22.43
N LEU A 20 -16.40 12.72 21.10
CA LEU A 20 -16.49 11.62 20.14
C LEU A 20 -15.39 10.57 20.33
N LYS A 21 -14.16 10.99 20.67
CA LYS A 21 -13.06 10.08 21.02
C LYS A 21 -13.41 9.23 22.25
N ASN A 22 -14.06 9.82 23.25
CA ASN A 22 -14.47 9.09 24.45
C ASN A 22 -15.62 8.13 24.14
N LEU A 23 -16.64 8.58 23.41
CA LEU A 23 -17.76 7.72 22.98
C LEU A 23 -17.28 6.52 22.18
N ARG A 24 -16.33 6.71 21.27
CA ARG A 24 -15.73 5.61 20.50
C ARG A 24 -15.05 4.56 21.39
N LYS A 25 -14.50 4.97 22.54
CA LYS A 25 -13.85 4.05 23.49
C LYS A 25 -14.84 3.34 24.41
N THR A 26 -15.95 3.97 24.74
CA THR A 26 -16.93 3.44 25.70
C THR A 26 -18.06 2.67 25.02
N ASN A 27 -18.73 3.27 24.04
CA ASN A 27 -19.86 2.67 23.34
C ASN A 27 -19.82 2.98 21.84
N TYR A 28 -19.34 2.01 21.07
CA TYR A 28 -19.17 2.15 19.64
C TYR A 28 -20.50 2.26 18.88
N SER A 29 -21.55 1.57 19.32
CA SER A 29 -22.85 1.56 18.63
C SER A 29 -23.52 2.93 18.61
N VAL A 30 -23.46 3.65 19.74
CA VAL A 30 -23.98 5.01 19.87
C VAL A 30 -23.10 5.99 19.10
N PHE A 31 -21.78 5.80 19.14
CA PHE A 31 -20.84 6.60 18.34
C PHE A 31 -21.15 6.52 16.84
N GLU A 32 -21.40 5.33 16.29
CA GLU A 32 -21.70 5.17 14.87
C GLU A 32 -23.04 5.82 14.47
N LYS A 33 -24.09 5.64 15.29
CA LYS A 33 -25.40 6.27 15.07
C LYS A 33 -25.30 7.79 15.09
N THR A 34 -24.65 8.35 16.12
CA THR A 34 -24.49 9.81 16.27
C THR A 34 -23.66 10.43 15.14
N CYS A 35 -22.59 9.76 14.68
CA CYS A 35 -21.84 10.20 13.51
C CYS A 35 -22.71 10.21 12.24
N LYS A 36 -23.57 9.21 12.03
CA LYS A 36 -24.49 9.15 10.88
C LYS A 36 -25.59 10.22 10.95
N GLU A 37 -26.25 10.35 12.09
CA GLU A 37 -27.36 11.29 12.32
C GLU A 37 -26.91 12.75 12.19
N LEU A 38 -25.74 13.08 12.75
CA LEU A 38 -25.19 14.43 12.69
C LEU A 38 -24.39 14.70 11.40
N GLY A 39 -24.20 13.69 10.54
CA GLY A 39 -23.38 13.79 9.33
C GLY A 39 -21.91 14.13 9.62
N ILE A 40 -21.36 13.66 10.74
CA ILE A 40 -20.00 13.97 11.17
C ILE A 40 -19.07 12.79 10.88
N GLU A 41 -18.07 13.01 10.04
CA GLU A 41 -16.97 12.06 9.87
C GLU A 41 -15.93 12.20 10.98
N TYR A 42 -15.63 11.10 11.67
CA TYR A 42 -14.59 11.06 12.67
C TYR A 42 -13.21 10.78 12.04
N THR A 43 -12.36 11.80 11.99
CA THR A 43 -10.95 11.65 11.57
C THR A 43 -10.04 11.53 12.78
N SER A 44 -9.22 10.48 12.84
CA SER A 44 -8.17 10.34 13.85
C SER A 44 -7.15 11.48 13.74
N PRO A 45 -6.68 12.05 14.86
CA PRO A 45 -5.68 13.11 14.81
C PRO A 45 -4.36 12.60 14.19
N PRO A 46 -3.64 13.44 13.45
CA PRO A 46 -2.33 13.08 12.92
C PRO A 46 -1.34 12.84 14.08
N LEU A 47 -0.41 11.91 13.88
CA LEU A 47 0.60 11.58 14.89
C LEU A 47 1.56 12.75 15.15
N TYR A 48 1.90 13.52 14.12
CA TYR A 48 2.83 14.64 14.21
C TYR A 48 2.25 15.90 13.55
N ASN A 49 2.12 16.96 14.34
CA ASN A 49 1.70 18.28 13.85
C ASN A 49 2.92 19.08 13.37
N ARG A 50 3.44 18.74 12.19
CA ARG A 50 4.56 19.47 11.55
C ARG A 50 4.03 20.49 10.57
N LYS A 51 4.61 21.69 10.54
CA LYS A 51 4.30 22.68 9.50
C LYS A 51 4.87 22.21 8.16
N GLY A 52 4.02 22.04 7.16
CA GLY A 52 4.41 21.71 5.79
C GLY A 52 5.02 22.91 5.06
N HIS A 53 6.28 23.25 5.37
CA HIS A 53 6.96 24.35 4.71
C HIS A 53 7.29 24.03 3.23
N GLN A 54 7.36 25.04 2.38
CA GLN A 54 7.52 24.88 0.92
C GLN A 54 8.74 24.02 0.54
N ARG A 55 9.90 24.26 1.20
CA ARG A 55 11.12 23.46 1.00
C ARG A 55 10.90 21.97 1.28
N TRP A 56 10.13 21.61 2.32
CA TRP A 56 9.85 20.22 2.65
C TRP A 56 8.85 19.62 1.69
N ALA A 57 7.82 20.38 1.28
CA ALA A 57 6.87 19.94 0.28
C ALA A 57 7.57 19.61 -1.06
N ALA A 58 8.44 20.51 -1.54
CA ALA A 58 9.23 20.30 -2.76
C ALA A 58 10.15 19.08 -2.64
N LYS A 59 10.91 18.97 -1.53
CA LYS A 59 11.77 17.81 -1.27
C LYS A 59 10.97 16.51 -1.22
N LYS A 60 9.83 16.50 -0.52
CA LYS A 60 9.00 15.31 -0.37
C LYS A 60 8.40 14.87 -1.71
N ALA A 61 7.93 15.81 -2.52
CA ALA A 61 7.42 15.53 -3.86
C ALA A 61 8.49 14.94 -4.77
N LEU A 62 9.71 15.49 -4.75
CA LEU A 62 10.84 14.94 -5.48
C LEU A 62 11.18 13.53 -5.02
N CYS A 63 11.28 13.30 -3.70
CA CYS A 63 11.57 11.97 -3.16
C CYS A 63 10.53 10.93 -3.58
N ILE A 64 9.24 11.30 -3.64
CA ILE A 64 8.17 10.39 -4.10
C ILE A 64 8.38 10.04 -5.58
N ARG A 65 8.68 11.02 -6.45
CA ARG A 65 8.95 10.77 -7.88
C ARG A 65 10.17 9.87 -8.07
N VAL A 66 11.28 10.18 -7.40
CA VAL A 66 12.51 9.37 -7.46
C VAL A 66 12.24 7.94 -7.01
N PHE A 67 11.49 7.76 -5.92
CA PHE A 67 11.12 6.43 -5.45
C PHE A 67 10.32 5.64 -6.49
N GLN A 68 9.33 6.26 -7.13
CA GLN A 68 8.54 5.63 -8.19
C GLN A 68 9.39 5.22 -9.39
N GLU A 69 10.29 6.09 -9.85
CA GLU A 69 11.20 5.78 -10.97
C GLU A 69 12.17 4.65 -10.63
N VAL A 70 12.73 4.64 -9.43
CA VAL A 70 13.61 3.55 -8.97
C VAL A 70 12.85 2.23 -8.90
N GLN A 71 11.59 2.23 -8.45
CA GLN A 71 10.77 1.01 -8.44
C GLN A 71 10.50 0.48 -9.85
N LYS A 72 10.22 1.37 -10.82
CA LYS A 72 10.06 0.98 -12.24
C LYS A 72 11.32 0.31 -12.79
N LEU A 73 12.49 0.92 -12.58
CA LEU A 73 13.77 0.36 -13.03
C LEU A 73 14.08 -0.99 -12.36
N LYS A 74 13.81 -1.12 -11.06
CA LYS A 74 13.96 -2.41 -10.34
C LYS A 74 13.06 -3.49 -10.93
N LYS A 75 11.80 -3.16 -11.23
CA LYS A 75 10.85 -4.10 -11.86
C LYS A 75 11.34 -4.55 -13.24
N GLN A 76 11.82 -3.63 -14.07
CA GLN A 76 12.41 -3.94 -15.38
C GLN A 76 13.64 -4.85 -15.25
N LYS A 77 14.58 -4.53 -14.35
CA LYS A 77 15.77 -5.36 -14.12
C LYS A 77 15.41 -6.78 -13.67
N ARG A 78 14.40 -6.93 -12.80
CA ARG A 78 13.90 -8.26 -12.37
C ARG A 78 13.28 -9.03 -13.54
N ALA A 79 12.49 -8.36 -14.39
CA ALA A 79 11.88 -8.99 -15.56
C ALA A 79 12.93 -9.46 -16.58
N LEU A 80 13.97 -8.66 -16.84
CA LEU A 80 15.08 -9.03 -17.73
C LEU A 80 15.85 -10.25 -17.19
N LYS A 81 16.15 -10.27 -15.88
CA LYS A 81 16.81 -11.43 -15.25
C LYS A 81 15.95 -12.70 -15.34
N ALA A 82 14.64 -12.59 -15.13
CA ALA A 82 13.72 -13.72 -15.26
C ALA A 82 13.66 -14.24 -16.70
N LYS A 83 13.59 -13.36 -17.70
CA LYS A 83 13.64 -13.73 -19.12
C LYS A 83 14.95 -14.44 -19.48
N ALA A 84 16.09 -13.91 -19.04
CA ALA A 84 17.39 -14.53 -19.28
C ALA A 84 17.52 -15.91 -18.61
N ALA A 85 16.99 -16.07 -17.39
CA ALA A 85 16.97 -17.36 -16.71
C ALA A 85 16.08 -18.39 -17.44
N ALA A 86 14.90 -17.98 -17.90
CA ALA A 86 14.00 -18.83 -18.69
C ALA A 86 14.63 -19.27 -20.04
N GLN A 87 15.34 -18.37 -20.72
CA GLN A 87 16.07 -18.71 -21.95
C GLN A 87 17.20 -19.73 -21.70
N LYS A 88 17.95 -19.59 -20.60
CA LYS A 88 18.98 -20.58 -20.22
C LYS A 88 18.41 -21.95 -19.86
N GLN A 89 17.19 -22.01 -19.33
CA GLN A 89 16.49 -23.28 -19.10
C GLN A 89 15.94 -23.89 -20.39
N GLY A 90 15.43 -23.06 -21.32
CA GLY A 90 14.98 -23.52 -22.64
C GLY A 90 16.12 -24.01 -23.56
N GLN A 91 17.30 -23.39 -23.49
CA GLN A 91 18.49 -23.80 -24.25
C GLN A 91 19.23 -25.02 -23.65
N LYS A 92 18.87 -25.49 -22.45
CA LYS A 92 19.41 -26.75 -21.90
C LYS A 92 18.68 -27.98 -22.43
N ASN A 93 17.67 -27.79 -23.29
CA ASN A 93 16.87 -28.85 -23.89
C ASN A 93 16.91 -28.89 -25.44
N PRO A 94 18.10 -28.94 -26.10
CA PRO A 94 18.18 -29.39 -27.47
C PRO A 94 19.19 -30.54 -27.56
N GLU A 95 18.80 -31.75 -27.20
CA GLU A 95 19.30 -32.99 -27.82
C GLU A 95 18.65 -34.22 -27.16
N SER A 96 17.62 -34.74 -27.79
CA SER A 96 17.35 -36.19 -27.80
C SER A 96 16.54 -36.52 -29.05
N PRO A 97 17.19 -36.76 -30.20
CA PRO A 97 16.57 -37.45 -31.32
C PRO A 97 16.84 -38.95 -31.22
N SER A 98 15.76 -39.71 -31.00
CA SER A 98 15.42 -40.99 -31.67
C SER A 98 16.50 -42.04 -31.95
N LYS A 99 16.28 -43.26 -31.44
CA LYS A 99 16.42 -44.59 -32.11
C LYS A 99 15.82 -45.65 -31.16
N ALA A 100 14.65 -46.25 -31.43
CA ALA A 100 14.37 -47.34 -32.38
C ALA A 100 15.06 -48.67 -32.02
N GLY A 101 14.27 -49.66 -31.58
CA GLY A 101 14.66 -51.08 -31.46
C GLY A 101 13.97 -51.82 -30.31
N PRO A 102 13.16 -52.88 -30.56
CA PRO A 102 12.35 -53.57 -29.55
C PRO A 102 13.14 -54.70 -28.87
N GLU A 103 13.03 -54.83 -27.55
CA GLU A 103 13.51 -56.02 -26.84
C GLU A 103 12.33 -56.94 -26.52
N ALA A 104 12.47 -58.17 -27.00
CA ALA A 104 11.61 -59.31 -26.75
C ALA A 104 11.53 -59.60 -25.25
N ILE A 105 10.32 -59.83 -24.75
CA ILE A 105 10.11 -60.45 -23.44
C ILE A 105 9.90 -61.94 -23.72
N GLU A 106 10.99 -62.70 -23.66
CA GLU A 106 10.95 -64.12 -23.36
C GLU A 106 11.09 -64.31 -21.84
N GLU A 107 10.20 -65.15 -21.29
CA GLU A 107 10.47 -66.11 -20.21
C GLU A 107 10.87 -65.57 -18.81
N ASN A 108 10.54 -66.17 -17.67
CA ASN A 108 9.89 -67.42 -17.29
C ASN A 108 9.56 -67.32 -15.78
N GLN A 109 8.54 -68.09 -15.36
CA GLN A 109 8.36 -68.76 -14.05
C GLN A 109 8.21 -67.95 -12.75
#